data_AF-A0A821QDC5-F1
#
_entry.id   AF-A0A821QDC5-F1
#
_cell.length_a   1.000
_cell.length_b   1.000
_cell.length_c   1.000
_cell.angle_alpha   90.00
_cell.angle_beta   90.00
_cell.angle_gamma   90.00
#
_symmetry.space_group_name_H-M   'P 1'
#
loop_
_entity.id
_entity.type
_entity.pdbx_description
1 polymer ?
#
loop_
_entity_poly.entity_id
_entity_poly.type
_entity_poly.pdbx_seq_one_letter_code
_entity_poly.pdbx_strand_id
1 'polypeptide(L)'
;MSLVLYSSSESDDDYDNQRNNIKRFKPQLPSVNIQLENEIDLLEKNFQIKTNDRIRLFPHERGNWSLSIYAFVECSSHLDTMIDDLIEIFNNKNENWKRLLEFHISLSKTFPIRFHHIESIRKGLQHEL
;
A
#
# COMPACT_ATOMS: atom_id res chain seq x y z
N MET A 1 18.21 45.96 -25.07
CA MET A 1 17.89 44.62 -24.52
C MET A 1 17.13 43.86 -25.58
N SER A 2 17.64 42.67 -25.93
CA SER A 2 17.24 41.86 -27.08
C SER A 2 15.79 41.35 -26.96
N LEU A 3 14.98 41.57 -27.99
CA LEU A 3 13.65 40.97 -28.14
C LEU A 3 13.81 39.66 -28.90
N VAL A 4 13.51 38.54 -28.24
CA VAL A 4 13.53 37.21 -28.86
C VAL A 4 12.23 37.04 -29.64
N LEU A 5 12.36 36.96 -30.97
CA LEU A 5 11.29 36.66 -31.91
C LEU A 5 10.93 35.17 -31.80
N TYR A 6 9.70 34.87 -31.38
CA TYR A 6 9.12 33.54 -31.50
C TYR A 6 8.81 33.27 -32.97
N SER A 7 9.54 32.35 -33.59
CA SER A 7 9.22 31.85 -34.92
C SER A 7 8.13 30.79 -34.76
N SER A 8 6.89 31.15 -35.08
CA SER A 8 5.83 30.18 -35.37
C SER A 8 6.12 29.52 -36.70
N SER A 9 6.30 28.21 -36.68
CA SER A 9 6.14 27.36 -37.85
C SER A 9 4.97 26.42 -37.55
N GLU A 10 3.79 26.79 -38.05
CA GLU A 10 2.69 25.85 -38.24
C GLU A 10 3.08 24.85 -39.33
N SER A 11 3.00 23.57 -39.02
CA SER A 11 2.82 22.51 -40.00
C SER A 11 2.20 21.31 -39.28
N ASP A 12 0.88 21.23 -39.37
CA ASP A 12 0.12 20.01 -39.14
C ASP A 12 0.48 19.01 -40.25
N ASP A 13 1.09 17.88 -39.90
CA ASP A 13 1.15 16.68 -40.75
C ASP A 13 1.31 15.42 -39.87
N ASP A 14 0.22 14.65 -39.81
CA ASP A 14 0.08 13.18 -39.79
C ASP A 14 1.04 12.24 -39.01
N TYR A 15 0.39 11.46 -38.13
CA TYR A 15 0.57 10.07 -37.71
C TYR A 15 1.97 9.42 -37.56
N ASP A 16 2.08 8.77 -36.39
CA ASP A 16 2.78 7.53 -36.05
C ASP A 16 4.14 7.54 -35.32
N ASN A 17 4.14 6.80 -34.20
CA ASN A 17 5.26 6.12 -33.54
C ASN A 17 6.39 6.95 -32.91
N GLN A 18 6.28 7.18 -31.60
CA GLN A 18 7.32 6.80 -30.62
C GLN A 18 6.84 7.02 -29.19
N ARG A 19 6.32 5.94 -28.57
CA ARG A 19 6.14 5.86 -27.10
C ARG A 19 7.52 5.91 -26.46
N ASN A 20 7.97 7.11 -26.10
CA ASN A 20 9.21 7.30 -25.36
C ASN A 20 9.09 6.63 -23.99
N ASN A 21 9.94 5.62 -23.80
CA ASN A 21 10.15 4.86 -22.58
C ASN A 21 10.51 5.77 -21.41
N ILE A 22 9.51 6.30 -20.69
CA ILE A 22 9.72 6.82 -19.34
C ILE A 22 9.94 5.59 -18.45
N LYS A 23 11.21 5.21 -18.27
CA LYS A 23 11.63 4.20 -17.30
C LYS A 23 11.19 4.68 -15.92
N ARG A 24 10.03 4.21 -15.44
CA ARG A 24 9.60 4.43 -14.06
C ARG A 24 10.67 3.85 -13.15
N PHE A 25 11.38 4.71 -12.43
CA PHE A 25 12.34 4.32 -11.41
C PHE A 25 11.54 3.63 -10.30
N LYS A 26 11.53 2.29 -10.29
CA LYS A 26 10.96 1.53 -9.19
C LYS A 26 12.06 1.45 -8.12
N PRO A 27 11.90 2.08 -6.94
CA PRO A 27 12.85 1.87 -5.85
C PRO A 27 12.88 0.36 -5.57
N GLN A 28 14.05 -0.25 -5.74
CA GLN A 28 14.25 -1.65 -5.41
C GLN A 28 14.37 -1.73 -3.90
N LEU A 29 13.29 -2.11 -3.23
CA LEU A 29 13.34 -2.54 -1.84
C LEU A 29 14.25 -3.78 -1.76
N PRO A 30 15.08 -3.91 -0.71
CA PRO A 30 15.87 -5.11 -0.51
C PRO A 30 14.97 -6.35 -0.53
N SER A 31 15.42 -7.37 -1.26
CA SER A 31 14.68 -8.62 -1.44
C SER A 31 14.73 -9.43 -0.15
N VAL A 32 13.78 -9.22 0.77
CA VAL A 32 13.63 -10.10 1.92
C VAL A 32 12.93 -11.37 1.44
N ASN A 33 13.71 -12.40 1.14
CA ASN A 33 13.20 -13.73 0.81
C ASN A 33 12.75 -14.44 2.08
N ILE A 34 11.50 -14.23 2.49
CA ILE A 34 10.87 -15.04 3.52
C ILE A 34 10.37 -16.32 2.84
N GLN A 35 11.14 -17.42 2.92
CA GLN A 35 10.69 -18.74 2.49
C GLN A 35 9.56 -19.21 3.41
N LEU A 36 8.32 -18.97 2.99
CA LEU A 36 7.13 -19.59 3.57
C LEU A 36 6.91 -20.91 2.85
N GLU A 37 7.09 -22.03 3.56
CA GLU A 37 6.94 -23.40 3.02
C GLU A 37 5.54 -23.77 2.50
N ASN A 38 4.58 -22.83 2.53
CA ASN A 38 3.25 -23.05 1.99
C ASN A 38 2.93 -21.91 1.02
N GLU A 39 3.05 -22.17 -0.28
CA GLU A 39 2.42 -21.35 -1.30
C GLU A 39 0.90 -21.42 -1.08
N ILE A 40 0.32 -20.34 -0.58
CA ILE A 40 -1.14 -20.21 -0.49
C ILE A 40 -1.57 -19.68 -1.84
N ASP A 41 -2.10 -20.58 -2.68
CA ASP A 41 -2.86 -20.23 -3.87
C ASP A 41 -4.03 -19.31 -3.44
N LEU A 42 -3.81 -18.00 -3.56
CA LEU A 42 -4.83 -16.98 -3.39
C LEU A 42 -5.72 -16.97 -4.64
N LEU A 43 -6.40 -18.08 -4.88
CA LEU A 43 -7.60 -18.08 -5.72
C LEU A 43 -8.65 -17.29 -4.94
N GLU A 44 -9.12 -16.18 -5.52
CA GLU A 44 -10.12 -15.24 -4.97
C GLU A 44 -11.47 -15.94 -4.66
N LYS A 45 -11.51 -16.79 -3.64
CA LYS A 45 -12.71 -17.55 -3.26
C LYS A 45 -13.23 -17.09 -1.91
N ASN A 46 -14.33 -16.35 -2.00
CA ASN A 46 -15.33 -16.12 -0.95
C ASN A 46 -14.79 -15.54 0.35
N PHE A 47 -14.48 -14.24 0.35
CA PHE A 47 -14.28 -13.51 1.59
C PHE A 47 -15.58 -13.52 2.39
N GLN A 48 -15.56 -14.12 3.59
CA GLN A 48 -16.70 -14.13 4.49
C GLN A 48 -16.96 -12.71 5.00
N ILE A 49 -17.98 -12.06 4.45
CA ILE A 49 -18.50 -10.77 4.92
C ILE A 49 -19.34 -11.06 6.17
N LYS A 50 -18.72 -11.03 7.35
CA LYS A 50 -19.47 -11.03 8.62
C LYS A 50 -19.20 -9.74 9.40
N THR A 51 -20.17 -8.83 9.26
CA THR A 51 -20.67 -7.88 10.28
C THR A 51 -19.72 -6.88 10.93
N ASN A 52 -18.55 -6.66 10.36
CA ASN A 52 -17.74 -5.46 10.57
C ASN A 52 -17.05 -5.17 9.24
N ASP A 53 -16.75 -3.92 8.93
CA ASP A 53 -16.05 -3.47 7.70
C ASP A 53 -14.66 -4.11 7.46
N ARG A 54 -14.31 -5.14 8.24
CA ARG A 54 -13.09 -5.94 8.18
C ARG A 54 -13.32 -7.21 7.39
N ILE A 55 -12.81 -7.21 6.17
CA ILE A 55 -12.78 -8.37 5.29
C ILE A 55 -11.54 -9.20 5.64
N ARG A 56 -11.72 -10.50 5.94
CA ARG A 56 -10.60 -11.43 6.11
C ARG A 56 -10.18 -12.00 4.76
N LEU A 57 -8.88 -11.93 4.46
CA LEU A 57 -8.32 -12.47 3.22
C LEU A 57 -8.17 -14.00 3.21
N PHE A 58 -8.29 -14.64 4.36
CA PHE A 58 -8.11 -16.09 4.52
C PHE A 58 -9.10 -16.64 5.57
N PRO A 59 -9.50 -17.93 5.46
CA PRO A 59 -10.41 -18.55 6.41
C PRO A 59 -9.80 -18.63 7.81
N HIS A 60 -10.65 -18.54 8.84
CA HIS A 60 -10.17 -18.72 10.21
C HIS A 60 -9.91 -20.19 10.50
N GLU A 61 -8.66 -20.54 10.73
CA GLU A 61 -8.24 -21.86 11.20
C GLU A 61 -7.62 -21.76 12.58
N ARG A 62 -7.89 -22.74 13.44
CA ARG A 62 -7.36 -22.76 14.81
C ARG A 62 -5.84 -22.88 14.75
N GLY A 63 -5.14 -21.93 15.37
CA GLY A 63 -3.67 -21.88 15.39
C GLY A 63 -3.06 -21.04 14.27
N ASN A 64 -3.85 -20.56 13.31
CA ASN A 64 -3.41 -19.58 12.32
C ASN A 64 -3.65 -18.15 12.82
N TRP A 65 -2.64 -17.31 12.64
CA TRP A 65 -2.61 -15.90 13.01
C TRP A 65 -2.37 -15.04 11.76
N SER A 66 -2.97 -13.86 11.70
CA SER A 66 -2.66 -12.86 10.67
C SER A 66 -1.31 -12.21 10.97
N LEU A 67 -0.34 -12.33 10.06
CA LEU A 67 0.89 -11.55 10.11
C LEU A 67 0.86 -10.50 9.00
N SER A 68 1.26 -9.27 9.36
CA SER A 68 1.47 -8.16 8.43
C SER A 68 2.68 -7.38 8.91
N ILE A 69 3.61 -7.07 8.01
CA ILE A 69 4.81 -6.28 8.29
C ILE A 69 4.56 -4.86 7.79
N TYR A 70 4.83 -3.89 8.66
CA TYR A 70 4.63 -2.48 8.34
C TYR A 70 5.69 -1.62 9.01
N ALA A 71 5.96 -0.46 8.43
CA ALA A 71 6.71 0.62 9.07
C ALA A 71 5.73 1.57 9.76
N PHE A 72 5.99 1.88 11.03
CA PHE A 72 5.23 2.89 11.77
C PHE A 72 5.57 4.29 11.26
N VAL A 73 4.56 5.15 11.14
CA VAL A 73 4.74 6.55 10.75
C VAL A 73 4.32 7.42 11.92
N GLU A 74 5.29 8.16 12.47
CA GLU A 74 4.99 9.21 13.44
C GLU A 74 4.43 10.42 12.69
N CYS A 75 3.16 10.74 12.96
CA CYS A 75 2.49 11.87 12.33
C CYS A 75 2.77 13.15 13.10
N SER A 76 3.03 14.23 12.37
CA SER A 76 3.10 15.57 12.96
C SER A 76 1.68 16.07 13.26
N SER A 77 1.57 16.96 14.25
CA SER A 77 0.29 17.59 14.62
C SER A 77 -0.44 18.27 13.46
N HIS A 78 0.32 18.77 12.47
CA HIS A 78 -0.25 19.43 11.30
C HIS A 78 -0.95 18.43 10.38
N LEU A 79 -0.34 17.25 10.19
CA LEU A 79 -0.93 16.15 9.43
C LEU A 79 -2.20 15.67 10.11
N ASP A 80 -2.17 15.55 11.44
CA ASP A 80 -3.35 15.16 12.22
C ASP A 80 -4.53 16.13 12.03
N THR A 81 -4.29 17.44 12.06
CA THR A 81 -5.33 18.45 11.82
C THR A 81 -5.86 18.38 10.39
N MET A 82 -4.97 18.25 9.40
CA MET A 82 -5.39 18.08 8.01
C MET A 82 -6.29 16.85 7.81
N ILE A 83 -6.03 15.75 8.52
CA ILE A 83 -6.86 14.55 8.47
C ILE A 83 -8.23 14.79 9.09
N ASP A 84 -8.31 15.50 10.22
CA ASP A 84 -9.60 15.85 10.84
C ASP A 84 -10.45 16.69 9.89
N ASP A 85 -9.86 17.73 9.29
CA ASP A 85 -10.54 18.59 8.32
C ASP A 85 -11.07 17.79 7.12
N LEU A 86 -10.25 16.86 6.60
CA LEU A 86 -10.67 15.99 5.50
C LEU A 86 -11.83 15.08 5.89
N ILE A 87 -11.76 14.44 7.05
CA ILE A 87 -12.82 13.55 7.55
C ILE A 87 -14.12 14.34 7.72
N GLU A 88 -14.07 15.57 8.23
CA GLU A 88 -15.24 16.43 8.35
C GLU A 88 -15.85 16.74 6.97
N ILE A 89 -15.03 17.12 5.99
CA ILE A 89 -15.48 17.39 4.61
C ILE A 89 -16.13 16.16 3.97
N PHE A 90 -15.58 14.96 4.17
CA PHE A 90 -16.15 13.73 3.62
C PHE A 90 -17.44 13.32 4.34
N ASN A 91 -17.49 13.45 5.66
CA ASN A 91 -18.68 13.10 6.43
C ASN A 91 -19.84 14.08 6.18
N ASN A 92 -19.56 15.33 5.84
CA ASN A 92 -20.57 16.29 5.37
C ASN A 92 -21.28 15.85 4.07
N LYS A 93 -20.71 14.90 3.32
CA LYS A 93 -21.32 14.30 2.11
C LYS A 93 -22.10 13.02 2.39
N ASN A 94 -22.46 12.73 3.65
CA ASN A 94 -23.12 11.50 4.12
C ASN A 94 -22.27 10.23 3.98
N GLU A 95 -20.94 10.37 3.96
CA GLU A 95 -20.04 9.24 4.09
C GLU A 95 -19.73 9.01 5.59
N ASN A 96 -19.42 7.77 5.99
CA ASN A 96 -19.13 7.41 7.39
C ASN A 96 -17.64 7.11 7.56
N TRP A 97 -16.79 8.08 7.25
CA TRP A 97 -15.34 7.95 7.42
C TRP A 97 -14.96 7.99 8.90
N LYS A 98 -14.07 7.09 9.27
CA LYS A 98 -13.53 6.97 10.63
C LYS A 98 -12.04 7.30 10.60
N ARG A 99 -11.61 8.06 11.59
CA ARG A 99 -10.19 8.35 11.80
C ARG A 99 -9.42 7.08 12.17
N LEU A 100 -8.26 6.89 11.54
CA LEU A 100 -7.33 5.84 11.92
C LEU A 100 -6.48 6.33 13.11
N LEU A 101 -6.27 5.46 14.11
CA LEU A 101 -5.51 5.81 15.31
C LEU A 101 -3.99 5.84 15.06
N GLU A 102 -3.48 4.93 14.21
CA GLU A 102 -2.05 4.78 13.95
C GLU A 102 -1.80 4.61 12.45
N PHE A 103 -0.92 5.45 11.91
CA PHE A 103 -0.53 5.39 10.52
C PHE A 103 0.65 4.45 10.32
N HIS A 104 0.58 3.69 9.24
CA HIS A 104 1.64 2.77 8.88
C HIS A 104 1.76 2.64 7.37
N ILE A 105 2.95 2.29 6.92
CA ILE A 105 3.23 1.91 5.53
C ILE A 105 3.38 0.41 5.49
N SER A 106 2.49 -0.27 4.76
CA SER A 106 2.54 -1.73 4.60
C SER A 106 3.78 -2.14 3.80
N LEU A 107 4.58 -3.03 4.35
CA LEU A 107 5.77 -3.62 3.69
C LEU A 107 5.49 -5.03 3.17
N SER A 108 4.47 -5.70 3.73
CA SER A 108 4.00 -7.00 3.24
C SER A 108 2.49 -6.99 3.05
N LYS A 109 1.99 -7.99 2.31
CA LYS A 109 0.57 -8.38 2.39
C LYS A 109 0.29 -8.98 3.77
N THR A 110 -1.00 -9.11 4.11
CA THR A 110 -1.42 -9.92 5.25
C THR A 110 -1.48 -11.39 4.84
N PHE A 111 -0.71 -12.25 5.52
CA PHE A 111 -0.70 -13.69 5.27
C PHE A 111 -0.90 -14.47 6.57
N PRO A 112 -1.51 -15.68 6.52
CA PRO A 112 -1.66 -16.51 7.70
C PRO A 112 -0.35 -17.19 8.06
N ILE A 113 -0.03 -17.24 9.35
CA ILE A 113 1.09 -17.98 9.90
C ILE A 113 0.63 -18.87 11.05
N ARG A 114 1.28 -20.01 11.25
CA ARG A 114 1.02 -20.85 12.42
C ARG A 114 1.65 -20.23 13.66
N PHE A 115 1.01 -20.37 14.81
CA PHE A 115 1.46 -19.72 16.06
C PHE A 115 2.92 -20.03 16.41
N HIS A 116 3.39 -21.24 16.14
CA HIS A 116 4.74 -21.68 16.45
C HIS A 116 5.82 -21.01 15.59
N HIS A 117 5.46 -20.39 14.46
CA HIS A 117 6.39 -19.65 13.60
C HIS A 117 6.53 -18.18 13.98
N ILE A 118 5.64 -17.63 14.81
CA ILE A 118 5.64 -16.20 15.17
C ILE A 118 7.01 -15.78 15.70
N GLU A 119 7.55 -16.54 16.66
CA GLU A 119 8.79 -16.17 17.34
C GLU A 119 10.02 -16.30 16.45
N SER A 120 10.08 -17.33 15.60
CA SER A 120 11.17 -17.50 14.62
C SER A 120 11.19 -16.37 13.60
N ILE A 121 10.01 -15.99 13.08
CA ILE A 121 9.89 -14.86 12.14
C ILE A 121 10.29 -13.56 12.82
N ARG A 122 9.83 -13.33 14.06
CA ARG A 122 10.18 -12.12 14.83
C ARG A 122 11.70 -11.99 15.00
N LYS A 123 12.38 -13.07 15.36
CA LYS A 123 13.85 -13.09 15.49
C LYS A 123 14.56 -12.87 14.16
N GLY A 124 14.08 -13.50 13.08
CA GLY A 124 14.62 -13.30 11.73
C GLY A 124 14.53 -11.84 11.29
N LEU A 125 13.37 -11.21 11.48
CA LEU A 125 13.17 -9.79 11.13
C LEU A 125 14.06 -8.85 11.96
N GLN A 126 14.32 -9.16 13.22
CA GLN A 126 15.22 -8.37 14.07
C GLN A 126 16.71 -8.50 13.72
N HIS A 127 17.10 -9.57 13.02
CA HIS A 127 18.49 -9.75 12.59
C HIS A 127 18.78 -9.03 11.27
N GLU A 128 17.78 -8.95 10.38
CA GLU A 128 17.92 -8.35 9.04
C GLU A 128 17.70 -6.82 9.00
N LEU A 129 17.11 -6.24 10.05
CA LEU A 129 16.85 -4.80 10.21
C LEU A 129 17.79 -4.17 11.24
#